data_AF-A0A7J4SXL8-F1
#
_entry.id   AF-A0A7J4SXL8-F1
#
_cell.length_a   1.000
_cell.length_b   1.000
_cell.length_c   1.000
_cell.angle_alpha   90.00
_cell.angle_beta   90.00
_cell.angle_gamma   90.00
#
_symmetry.space_group_name_H-M   'P 1'
#
loop_
_entity.id
_entity.type
_entity.pdbx_description
1 polymer ?
#
loop_
_entity_poly.entity_id
_entity_poly.type
_entity_poly.pdbx_seq_one_letter_code
_entity_poly.pdbx_strand_id
1 'polypeptide(L)'
;MLFCIATDWLAQAFDPTAPNTDRWWLAVALVNGLATTPFGQPVHQGYHLVESIALAERPGTWHTQPEDGPQNMGWNPNAVVPRTTSVVAHDAGVAAAVWLLNCLENDDLDRRLLLMEWVKLLLERPALIEPLCLVDILIRRSADDHQEVASKVILCLARLLEFDEEQGLQVAQRLHERKELLIRRGMADVLTRIFRRTGWKAVPFLDEMLEDEDESVLAAASATVGDLKFLDEDVWADRLVSLLDHDVAIVRRNIVLSLRDYVEAYPDDERQIIPSLWNDGDEVVQIRLRELLMRMDEIHPDRFAKNLPLLKPERLEALWMTMDARRKGRSQQWKEWLTNEGTLPEPIVATQEIHQSTGEAPDELPDVDDALNMLDDTLGFID
;
A
#
# COMPACT_ATOMS: atom_id res chain seq x y z
N MET A 1 22.02 -6.76 -26.75
CA MET A 1 23.22 -7.43 -27.31
C MET A 1 24.43 -7.26 -26.40
N LEU A 2 24.81 -6.04 -25.99
CA LEU A 2 26.00 -5.84 -25.14
C LEU A 2 25.88 -6.40 -23.72
N PHE A 3 24.70 -6.30 -23.09
CA PHE A 3 24.49 -6.96 -21.80
C PHE A 3 24.58 -8.49 -21.88
N CYS A 4 24.10 -9.12 -22.97
CA CYS A 4 24.29 -10.56 -23.17
C CYS A 4 25.77 -10.94 -23.22
N ILE A 5 26.61 -10.09 -23.83
CA ILE A 5 28.07 -10.30 -23.85
C ILE A 5 28.65 -10.21 -22.43
N ALA A 6 28.22 -9.22 -21.63
CA ALA A 6 28.63 -9.11 -20.23
C ALA A 6 28.20 -10.34 -19.40
N THR A 7 26.97 -10.82 -19.61
CA THR A 7 26.43 -12.06 -19.02
C THR A 7 27.30 -13.27 -19.38
N ASP A 8 27.60 -13.47 -20.66
CA ASP A 8 28.41 -14.60 -21.13
C ASP A 8 29.85 -14.55 -20.58
N TRP A 9 30.41 -13.34 -20.46
CA TRP A 9 31.74 -13.16 -19.89
C TRP A 9 31.77 -13.43 -18.39
N LEU A 10 30.76 -12.98 -17.63
CA LEU A 10 30.63 -13.35 -16.22
C LEU A 10 30.40 -14.85 -16.04
N ALA A 11 29.60 -15.49 -16.91
CA ALA A 11 29.39 -16.93 -16.85
C ALA A 11 30.68 -17.73 -17.06
N GLN A 12 31.58 -17.27 -17.94
CA GLN A 12 32.92 -17.83 -18.13
C GLN A 12 33.87 -17.48 -16.98
N ALA A 13 33.77 -16.27 -16.44
CA ALA A 13 34.59 -15.84 -15.31
C ALA A 13 34.33 -16.70 -14.07
N PHE A 14 33.06 -17.04 -13.83
CA PHE A 14 32.58 -17.86 -12.71
C PHE A 14 32.44 -19.34 -13.07
N ASP A 15 33.21 -19.84 -14.04
CA ASP A 15 33.26 -21.27 -14.30
C ASP A 15 34.05 -21.97 -13.17
N PRO A 16 33.46 -22.89 -12.39
CA PRO A 16 34.17 -23.56 -11.30
C PRO A 16 35.29 -24.49 -11.80
N THR A 17 35.23 -24.91 -13.07
CA THR A 17 36.21 -25.82 -13.68
C THR A 17 37.32 -25.06 -14.42
N ALA A 18 37.03 -23.88 -14.93
CA ALA A 18 37.95 -23.07 -15.74
C ALA A 18 37.67 -21.56 -15.62
N PRO A 19 37.89 -20.96 -14.43
CA PRO A 19 37.58 -19.56 -14.22
C PRO A 19 38.46 -18.66 -15.11
N ASN A 20 37.88 -17.61 -15.68
CA ASN A 20 38.57 -16.69 -16.58
C ASN A 20 38.66 -15.27 -16.02
N THR A 21 39.82 -14.92 -15.45
CA THR A 21 40.06 -13.61 -14.83
C THR A 21 40.08 -12.44 -15.82
N ASP A 22 40.47 -12.65 -17.08
CA ASP A 22 40.42 -11.57 -18.08
C ASP A 22 38.97 -11.22 -18.42
N ARG A 23 38.13 -12.25 -18.55
CA ARG A 23 36.68 -12.08 -18.76
C ARG A 23 36.01 -11.40 -17.57
N TRP A 24 36.47 -11.67 -16.34
CA TRP A 24 36.01 -10.98 -15.14
C TRP A 24 36.18 -9.46 -15.26
N TRP A 25 37.42 -8.99 -15.48
CA TRP A 25 37.71 -7.56 -15.58
C TRP A 25 36.99 -6.89 -16.75
N LEU A 26 36.96 -7.54 -17.91
CA LEU A 26 36.27 -7.03 -19.09
C LEU A 26 34.75 -6.94 -18.87
N ALA A 27 34.15 -7.91 -18.18
CA ALA A 27 32.73 -7.89 -17.87
C ALA A 27 32.38 -6.76 -16.90
N VAL A 28 33.13 -6.61 -15.80
CA VAL A 28 32.91 -5.54 -14.82
C VAL A 28 33.04 -4.16 -15.49
N ALA A 29 34.08 -3.96 -16.31
CA ALA A 29 34.26 -2.71 -17.06
C ALA A 29 33.13 -2.45 -18.07
N LEU A 30 32.67 -3.49 -18.76
CA LEU A 30 31.55 -3.39 -19.70
C LEU A 30 30.24 -3.07 -18.97
N VAL A 31 29.95 -3.71 -17.84
CA VAL A 31 28.78 -3.41 -17.01
C VAL A 31 28.79 -1.94 -16.58
N ASN A 32 29.94 -1.44 -16.10
CA ASN A 32 30.09 -0.03 -15.75
C ASN A 32 29.80 0.90 -16.94
N GLY A 33 30.33 0.58 -18.13
CA GLY A 33 30.12 1.38 -19.34
C GLY A 33 28.70 1.30 -19.93
N LEU A 34 27.94 0.25 -19.61
CA LEU A 34 26.53 0.10 -20.00
C LEU A 34 25.55 0.72 -18.99
N ALA A 35 26.01 1.00 -17.78
CA ALA A 35 25.22 1.56 -16.70
C ALA A 35 25.07 3.09 -16.84
N THR A 36 24.37 3.53 -17.88
CA THR A 36 24.30 4.94 -18.27
C THR A 36 22.95 5.62 -18.04
N THR A 37 21.82 4.90 -18.06
CA THR A 37 20.48 5.51 -17.98
C THR A 37 19.59 4.79 -16.95
N PRO A 38 18.69 5.50 -16.25
CA PRO A 38 17.85 4.94 -15.17
C PRO A 38 16.60 4.19 -15.67
N PHE A 39 16.61 3.67 -16.89
CA PHE A 39 15.48 2.97 -17.49
C PHE A 39 15.95 1.90 -18.48
N GLY A 40 15.08 0.92 -18.76
CA GLY A 40 15.31 -0.11 -19.76
C GLY A 40 16.31 -1.18 -19.32
N GLN A 41 17.14 -1.65 -20.27
CA GLN A 41 18.08 -2.76 -20.02
C GLN A 41 19.11 -2.49 -18.91
N PRO A 42 19.68 -1.27 -18.75
CA PRO A 42 20.57 -0.97 -17.64
C PRO A 42 19.97 -1.24 -16.25
N VAL A 43 18.67 -1.00 -16.06
CA VAL A 43 17.99 -1.33 -14.80
C VAL A 43 17.87 -2.84 -14.67
N HIS A 44 17.14 -3.48 -15.58
CA HIS A 44 16.73 -4.88 -15.41
C HIS A 44 17.86 -5.89 -15.56
N GLN A 45 18.82 -5.67 -16.46
CA GLN A 45 19.96 -6.58 -16.63
C GLN A 45 21.13 -6.18 -15.75
N GLY A 46 21.33 -4.88 -15.52
CA GLY A 46 22.43 -4.38 -14.70
C GLY A 46 22.37 -4.88 -13.25
N TYR A 47 21.23 -4.77 -12.58
CA TYR A 47 21.13 -5.19 -11.17
C TYR A 47 21.41 -6.69 -10.97
N HIS A 48 20.92 -7.54 -11.89
CA HIS A 48 21.20 -8.97 -11.86
C HIS A 48 22.69 -9.27 -12.03
N LEU A 49 23.40 -8.51 -12.86
CA LEU A 49 24.84 -8.68 -13.02
C LEU A 49 25.60 -8.18 -11.78
N VAL A 50 25.14 -7.12 -11.12
CA VAL A 50 25.70 -6.69 -9.82
C VAL A 50 25.47 -7.74 -8.74
N GLU A 51 24.28 -8.32 -8.68
CA GLU A 51 23.96 -9.47 -7.81
C GLU A 51 24.92 -10.64 -8.10
N SER A 52 25.06 -11.02 -9.38
CA SER A 52 26.02 -12.06 -9.83
C SER A 52 27.45 -11.81 -9.34
N ILE A 53 27.92 -10.57 -9.52
CA ILE A 53 29.25 -10.11 -9.14
C ILE A 53 29.44 -10.23 -7.63
N ALA A 54 28.48 -9.76 -6.83
CA ALA A 54 28.52 -9.81 -5.38
C ALA A 54 28.58 -11.25 -4.83
N LEU A 55 27.90 -12.17 -5.50
CA LEU A 55 27.84 -13.59 -5.13
C LEU A 55 28.99 -14.43 -5.68
N ALA A 56 29.74 -13.89 -6.64
CA ALA A 56 30.71 -14.66 -7.43
C ALA A 56 30.10 -15.91 -8.11
N GLU A 57 28.85 -15.80 -8.54
CA GLU A 57 28.10 -16.90 -9.15
C GLU A 57 27.68 -16.55 -10.60
N ARG A 58 27.40 -17.57 -11.42
CA ARG A 58 27.11 -17.39 -12.84
C ARG A 58 25.76 -16.72 -13.08
N PRO A 59 25.67 -15.69 -13.95
CA PRO A 59 24.41 -15.09 -14.35
C PRO A 59 23.32 -16.11 -14.71
N GLY A 60 22.16 -16.02 -14.05
CA GLY A 60 21.01 -16.89 -14.33
C GLY A 60 20.98 -18.22 -13.57
N THR A 61 21.95 -18.53 -12.70
CA THR A 61 21.83 -19.68 -11.79
C THR A 61 20.86 -19.43 -10.63
N TRP A 62 20.40 -18.18 -10.47
CA TRP A 62 19.40 -17.78 -9.48
C TRP A 62 18.09 -17.46 -10.16
N HIS A 63 17.22 -18.45 -10.15
CA HIS A 63 15.80 -18.17 -10.09
C HIS A 63 15.38 -18.45 -8.65
N THR A 64 14.93 -17.42 -7.94
CA THR A 64 13.84 -17.59 -6.97
C THR A 64 12.71 -18.26 -7.72
N GLN A 65 12.73 -19.59 -7.81
CA GLN A 65 11.48 -20.29 -7.99
C GLN A 65 10.67 -19.99 -6.72
N PRO A 66 9.41 -19.56 -6.84
CA PRO A 66 8.53 -19.57 -5.68
C PRO A 66 8.63 -20.97 -5.07
N GLU A 67 8.68 -21.08 -3.74
CA GLU A 67 8.50 -22.38 -3.11
C GLU A 67 7.26 -23.01 -3.74
N ASP A 68 7.41 -24.23 -4.25
CA ASP A 68 6.28 -25.00 -4.75
C ASP A 68 5.27 -25.11 -3.62
N GLY A 69 4.19 -24.33 -3.72
CA GLY A 69 3.07 -24.46 -2.80
C GLY A 69 2.55 -25.89 -2.86
N PRO A 70 1.78 -26.35 -1.86
CA PRO A 70 1.31 -27.74 -1.78
C PRO A 70 0.54 -28.23 -3.02
N GLN A 71 0.12 -27.32 -3.91
CA GLN A 71 -0.62 -27.58 -5.14
C GLN A 71 0.25 -27.58 -6.43
N ASN A 72 1.50 -27.09 -6.38
CA ASN A 72 2.40 -27.00 -7.56
C ASN A 72 3.51 -28.05 -7.48
N MET A 73 3.20 -29.33 -7.69
CA MET A 73 4.25 -30.34 -7.95
C MET A 73 4.63 -30.34 -9.43
N GLY A 74 5.43 -29.37 -9.85
CA GLY A 74 6.09 -29.39 -11.15
C GLY A 74 7.22 -30.42 -11.17
N TRP A 75 6.93 -31.69 -11.41
CA TRP A 75 7.99 -32.71 -11.47
C TRP A 75 8.93 -32.46 -12.65
N ASN A 76 10.19 -32.12 -12.37
CA ASN A 76 11.28 -32.05 -13.35
C ASN A 76 12.47 -32.90 -12.88
N PRO A 77 12.84 -33.98 -13.59
CA PRO A 77 13.92 -34.88 -13.20
C PRO A 77 15.32 -34.27 -13.25
N ASN A 78 15.45 -33.08 -13.86
CA ASN A 78 16.68 -32.29 -13.93
C ASN A 78 16.58 -30.97 -13.14
N ALA A 79 15.49 -30.73 -12.39
CA ALA A 79 15.43 -29.57 -11.52
C ALA A 79 16.43 -29.75 -10.38
N VAL A 80 17.57 -29.10 -10.52
CA VAL A 80 18.43 -28.79 -9.40
C VAL A 80 17.71 -27.68 -8.64
N VAL A 81 16.81 -28.05 -7.72
CA VAL A 81 16.30 -27.12 -6.72
C VAL A 81 17.53 -26.57 -5.99
N PRO A 82 17.86 -25.27 -6.07
CA PRO A 82 18.90 -24.73 -5.23
C PRO A 82 18.41 -24.88 -3.79
N ARG A 83 18.98 -25.84 -3.05
CA ARG A 83 18.69 -26.06 -1.62
C ARG A 83 19.31 -24.99 -0.72
N THR A 84 19.97 -23.98 -1.28
CA THR A 84 20.55 -22.85 -0.57
C THR A 84 19.54 -21.72 -0.52
N THR A 85 18.68 -21.74 0.49
CA THR A 85 17.87 -20.58 0.92
C THR A 85 18.74 -19.44 1.45
N SER A 86 20.00 -19.70 1.81
CA SER A 86 21.00 -18.68 2.17
C SER A 86 21.99 -18.49 1.02
N VAL A 87 21.79 -17.42 0.27
CA VAL A 87 22.80 -16.86 -0.63
C VAL A 87 23.91 -16.26 0.25
N VAL A 88 25.18 -16.57 -0.02
CA VAL A 88 26.34 -16.04 0.74
C VAL A 88 27.12 -15.10 -0.16
N ALA A 89 27.33 -13.88 0.30
CA ALA A 89 28.12 -12.90 -0.44
C ALA A 89 29.61 -13.29 -0.46
N HIS A 90 30.27 -13.10 -1.59
CA HIS A 90 31.69 -13.41 -1.76
C HIS A 90 32.53 -12.15 -1.57
N ASP A 91 33.51 -12.14 -0.65
CA ASP A 91 34.27 -10.94 -0.26
C ASP A 91 34.84 -10.12 -1.44
N ALA A 92 35.53 -10.79 -2.38
CA ALA A 92 36.11 -10.09 -3.53
C ALA A 92 35.04 -9.66 -4.56
N GLY A 93 33.92 -10.40 -4.61
CA GLY A 93 32.79 -10.07 -5.46
C GLY A 93 32.05 -8.84 -4.95
N VAL A 94 31.81 -8.80 -3.64
CA VAL A 94 31.29 -7.64 -2.91
C VAL A 94 32.17 -6.41 -3.14
N ALA A 95 33.49 -6.53 -3.02
CA ALA A 95 34.39 -5.41 -3.27
C ALA A 95 34.25 -4.84 -4.70
N ALA A 96 34.09 -5.71 -5.71
CA ALA A 96 33.86 -5.29 -7.10
C ALA A 96 32.47 -4.68 -7.31
N ALA A 97 31.43 -5.25 -6.70
CA ALA A 97 30.07 -4.72 -6.74
C ALA A 97 29.99 -3.35 -6.07
N VAL A 98 30.57 -3.18 -4.88
CA VAL A 98 30.67 -1.90 -4.16
C VAL A 98 31.44 -0.88 -5.00
N TRP A 99 32.52 -1.27 -5.67
CA TRP A 99 33.22 -0.38 -6.60
C TRP A 99 32.31 0.11 -7.73
N LEU A 100 31.53 -0.79 -8.35
CA LEU A 100 30.54 -0.41 -9.37
C LEU A 100 29.49 0.56 -8.83
N LEU A 101 28.90 0.27 -7.67
CA LEU A 101 27.91 1.14 -7.03
C LEU A 101 28.51 2.53 -6.75
N ASN A 102 29.75 2.59 -6.26
CA ASN A 102 30.47 3.84 -6.03
C ASN A 102 30.74 4.61 -7.33
N CYS A 103 31.03 3.93 -8.44
CA CYS A 103 31.15 4.59 -9.74
C CYS A 103 29.85 5.28 -10.14
N LEU A 104 28.69 4.63 -9.97
CA LEU A 104 27.41 5.26 -10.27
C LEU A 104 27.05 6.37 -9.26
N GLU A 105 27.39 6.20 -7.99
CA GLU A 105 27.09 7.15 -6.92
C GLU A 105 27.76 8.51 -7.13
N ASN A 106 28.96 8.53 -7.75
CA ASN A 106 29.80 9.70 -7.90
C ASN A 106 29.86 10.23 -9.35
N ASP A 107 28.87 9.90 -10.16
CA ASP A 107 28.80 10.32 -11.57
C ASP A 107 27.62 11.27 -11.81
N ASP A 108 27.23 11.43 -13.06
CA ASP A 108 26.10 12.25 -13.48
C ASP A 108 24.74 11.84 -12.85
N LEU A 109 23.73 12.67 -13.10
CA LEU A 109 22.39 12.46 -12.56
C LEU A 109 21.78 11.12 -12.99
N ASP A 110 21.91 10.75 -14.27
CA ASP A 110 21.28 9.54 -14.81
C ASP A 110 21.85 8.27 -14.16
N ARG A 111 23.15 8.26 -13.89
CA ARG A 111 23.83 7.16 -13.22
C ARG A 111 23.50 7.09 -11.73
N ARG A 112 23.36 8.23 -11.04
CA ARG A 112 22.86 8.27 -9.65
C ARG A 112 21.41 7.81 -9.53
N LEU A 113 20.56 8.15 -10.50
CA LEU A 113 19.19 7.64 -10.58
C LEU A 113 19.17 6.13 -10.84
N LEU A 114 20.04 5.63 -11.74
CA LEU A 114 20.19 4.20 -12.01
C LEU A 114 20.65 3.43 -10.76
N LEU A 115 21.60 3.98 -10.01
CA LEU A 115 22.02 3.43 -8.72
C LEU A 115 20.81 3.21 -7.81
N MET A 116 19.91 4.19 -7.72
CA MET A 116 18.73 4.08 -6.87
C MET A 116 17.74 3.01 -7.34
N GLU A 117 17.59 2.80 -8.65
CA GLU A 117 16.81 1.66 -9.17
C GLU A 117 17.45 0.32 -8.81
N TRP A 118 18.79 0.22 -8.85
CA TRP A 118 19.50 -0.99 -8.43
C TRP A 118 19.40 -1.23 -6.93
N VAL A 119 19.61 -0.21 -6.10
CA VAL A 119 19.51 -0.30 -4.64
C VAL A 119 18.12 -0.78 -4.25
N LYS A 120 17.06 -0.22 -4.84
CA LYS A 120 15.68 -0.65 -4.60
C LYS A 120 15.48 -2.15 -4.85
N LEU A 121 16.03 -2.69 -5.94
CA LEU A 121 15.91 -4.11 -6.28
C LEU A 121 16.80 -4.99 -5.37
N LEU A 122 18.00 -4.53 -5.02
CA LEU A 122 18.94 -5.25 -4.17
C LEU A 122 18.46 -5.33 -2.69
N LEU A 123 17.64 -4.38 -2.23
CA LEU A 123 17.01 -4.44 -0.90
C LEU A 123 16.03 -5.62 -0.74
N GLU A 124 15.57 -6.23 -1.84
CA GLU A 124 14.80 -7.46 -1.79
C GLU A 124 15.66 -8.70 -1.48
N ARG A 125 16.99 -8.52 -1.37
CA ARG A 125 17.97 -9.57 -1.03
C ARG A 125 18.65 -9.26 0.30
N PRO A 126 18.09 -9.70 1.45
CA PRO A 126 18.64 -9.41 2.77
C PRO A 126 20.14 -9.74 2.92
N ALA A 127 20.58 -10.86 2.31
CA ALA A 127 21.98 -11.30 2.35
C ALA A 127 22.97 -10.33 1.67
N LEU A 128 22.49 -9.39 0.86
CA LEU A 128 23.32 -8.41 0.15
C LEU A 128 23.23 -7.00 0.74
N ILE A 129 22.33 -6.74 1.70
CA ILE A 129 22.11 -5.40 2.25
C ILE A 129 23.36 -4.89 2.98
N GLU A 130 23.86 -5.65 3.96
CA GLU A 130 25.07 -5.28 4.71
C GLU A 130 26.33 -5.35 3.83
N PRO A 131 26.60 -6.44 3.08
CA PRO A 131 27.84 -6.54 2.32
C PRO A 131 28.00 -5.44 1.26
N LEU A 132 26.91 -5.01 0.62
CA LEU A 132 26.95 -3.94 -0.38
C LEU A 132 26.81 -2.53 0.22
N CYS A 133 26.79 -2.39 1.55
CA CYS A 133 26.60 -1.11 2.24
C CYS A 133 25.38 -0.32 1.74
N LEU A 134 24.26 -1.02 1.45
CA LEU A 134 23.09 -0.36 0.83
C LEU A 134 22.48 0.71 1.73
N VAL A 135 22.46 0.46 3.05
CA VAL A 135 21.98 1.43 4.05
C VAL A 135 22.80 2.72 3.99
N ASP A 136 24.12 2.63 3.89
CA ASP A 136 24.99 3.82 3.81
C ASP A 136 24.75 4.62 2.53
N ILE A 137 24.47 3.94 1.40
CA ILE A 137 24.08 4.59 0.15
C ILE A 137 22.77 5.35 0.35
N LEU A 138 21.75 4.73 0.95
CA LEU A 138 20.46 5.39 1.21
C LEU A 138 20.61 6.61 2.13
N ILE A 139 21.45 6.50 3.18
CA ILE A 139 21.78 7.62 4.07
C ILE A 139 22.40 8.77 3.28
N ARG A 140 23.40 8.52 2.44
CA ARG A 140 24.03 9.57 1.63
C ARG A 140 23.06 10.15 0.60
N ARG A 141 22.29 9.32 -0.11
CA ARG A 141 21.34 9.74 -1.16
C ARG A 141 20.12 10.46 -0.60
N SER A 142 19.75 10.24 0.66
CA SER A 142 18.69 11.04 1.30
C SER A 142 19.05 12.53 1.40
N ALA A 143 20.36 12.83 1.44
CA ALA A 143 20.92 14.18 1.42
C ALA A 143 21.38 14.64 0.03
N ASP A 144 21.00 13.95 -1.05
CA ASP A 144 21.44 14.32 -2.40
C ASP A 144 20.91 15.72 -2.78
N ASP A 145 21.77 16.52 -3.42
CA ASP A 145 21.44 17.87 -3.88
C ASP A 145 20.28 17.86 -4.89
N HIS A 146 20.13 16.77 -5.66
CA HIS A 146 19.06 16.64 -6.64
C HIS A 146 17.85 15.93 -6.05
N GLN A 147 16.72 16.64 -5.95
CA GLN A 147 15.47 16.13 -5.35
C GLN A 147 14.98 14.80 -5.97
N GLU A 148 15.22 14.54 -7.26
CA GLU A 148 14.80 13.27 -7.87
C GLU A 148 15.59 12.07 -7.37
N VAL A 149 16.85 12.22 -6.97
CA VAL A 149 17.62 11.12 -6.40
C VAL A 149 17.13 10.84 -4.98
N ALA A 150 16.94 11.89 -4.18
CA ALA A 150 16.40 11.77 -2.83
C ALA A 150 14.96 11.19 -2.83
N SER A 151 14.13 11.54 -3.82
CA SER A 151 12.77 10.98 -3.92
C SER A 151 12.77 9.47 -4.20
N LYS A 152 13.80 8.93 -4.87
CA LYS A 152 13.95 7.49 -5.04
C LYS A 152 14.30 6.75 -3.74
N VAL A 153 14.94 7.44 -2.78
CA VAL A 153 15.21 6.88 -1.44
C VAL A 153 13.91 6.62 -0.69
N ILE A 154 12.91 7.50 -0.85
CA ILE A 154 11.57 7.35 -0.24
C ILE A 154 10.96 5.99 -0.59
N LEU A 155 11.11 5.53 -1.84
CA LEU A 155 10.58 4.25 -2.31
C LEU A 155 11.24 3.03 -1.64
N CYS A 156 12.40 3.22 -1.01
CA CYS A 156 13.15 2.20 -0.30
C CYS A 156 12.82 2.15 1.20
N LEU A 157 12.15 3.17 1.75
CA LEU A 157 11.94 3.32 3.20
C LEU A 157 11.21 2.13 3.82
N ALA A 158 10.18 1.61 3.15
CA ALA A 158 9.42 0.45 3.66
C ALA A 158 10.35 -0.76 3.89
N ARG A 159 11.22 -1.06 2.92
CA ARG A 159 12.13 -2.20 3.03
C ARG A 159 13.29 -1.92 3.98
N LEU A 160 13.77 -0.68 4.02
CA LEU A 160 14.79 -0.27 4.98
C LEU A 160 14.28 -0.40 6.42
N LEU A 161 13.07 0.07 6.71
CA LEU A 161 12.45 -0.02 8.04
C LEU A 161 12.21 -1.48 8.51
N GLU A 162 11.95 -2.40 7.59
CA GLU A 162 11.86 -3.83 7.90
C GLU A 162 13.22 -4.46 8.24
N PHE A 163 14.28 -3.98 7.59
CA PHE A 163 15.63 -4.48 7.78
C PHE A 163 16.29 -3.90 9.04
N ASP A 164 16.25 -2.57 9.16
CA ASP A 164 16.80 -1.79 10.26
C ASP A 164 15.88 -0.59 10.53
N GLU A 165 15.04 -0.71 11.54
CA GLU A 165 14.06 0.31 11.90
C GLU A 165 14.73 1.62 12.35
N GLU A 166 15.86 1.56 13.05
CA GLU A 166 16.54 2.74 13.58
C GLU A 166 17.15 3.57 12.44
N GLN A 167 17.90 2.92 11.55
CA GLN A 167 18.46 3.59 10.37
C GLN A 167 17.36 4.03 9.40
N GLY A 168 16.31 3.23 9.24
CA GLY A 168 15.15 3.58 8.43
C GLY A 168 14.43 4.83 8.91
N LEU A 169 14.24 4.98 10.22
CA LEU A 169 13.66 6.18 10.81
C LEU A 169 14.59 7.39 10.68
N GLN A 170 15.91 7.20 10.82
CA GLN A 170 16.86 8.29 10.60
C GLN A 170 16.80 8.81 9.15
N VAL A 171 16.72 7.92 8.17
CA VAL A 171 16.56 8.28 6.75
C VAL A 171 15.21 8.94 6.51
N ALA A 172 14.12 8.41 7.07
CA ALA A 172 12.79 8.99 6.98
C ALA A 172 12.76 10.42 7.55
N GLN A 173 13.33 10.64 8.73
CA GLN A 173 13.42 11.96 9.36
C GLN A 173 14.17 12.95 8.47
N ARG A 174 15.32 12.55 7.90
CA ARG A 174 16.08 13.43 7.01
C ARG A 174 15.30 13.80 5.75
N LEU A 175 14.56 12.85 5.17
CA LEU A 175 13.72 13.12 4.00
C LEU A 175 12.52 14.00 4.35
N HIS A 176 11.91 13.79 5.53
CA HIS A 176 10.79 14.58 6.03
C HIS A 176 11.14 16.06 6.26
N GLU A 177 12.37 16.35 6.71
CA GLU A 177 12.86 17.72 6.92
C GLU A 177 13.10 18.51 5.60
N ARG A 178 13.02 17.84 4.45
CA ARG A 178 13.22 18.46 3.14
C ARG A 178 11.99 19.27 2.70
N LYS A 179 12.23 20.40 2.05
CA LYS A 179 11.18 21.38 1.71
C LYS A 179 10.62 21.22 0.30
N GLU A 180 11.34 20.51 -0.56
CA GLU A 180 10.98 20.31 -1.95
C GLU A 180 9.66 19.57 -2.08
N LEU A 181 8.74 20.10 -2.88
CA LEU A 181 7.38 19.57 -3.03
C LEU A 181 7.35 18.10 -3.46
N LEU A 182 8.29 17.69 -4.31
CA LEU A 182 8.43 16.30 -4.74
C LEU A 182 8.69 15.35 -3.56
N ILE A 183 9.51 15.79 -2.60
CA ILE A 183 9.85 14.99 -1.41
C ILE A 183 8.70 14.96 -0.43
N ARG A 184 8.08 16.12 -0.14
CA ARG A 184 6.93 16.18 0.78
C ARG A 184 5.79 15.27 0.32
N ARG A 185 5.44 15.34 -0.97
CA ARG A 185 4.43 14.44 -1.57
C ARG A 185 4.85 12.97 -1.53
N GLY A 186 6.10 12.68 -1.89
CA GLY A 186 6.61 11.31 -1.83
C GLY A 186 6.56 10.73 -0.41
N MET A 187 6.93 11.51 0.60
CA MET A 187 6.86 11.10 2.01
C MET A 187 5.43 10.84 2.45
N ALA A 188 4.48 11.70 2.04
CA ALA A 188 3.06 11.50 2.30
C ALA A 188 2.52 10.21 1.65
N ASP A 189 2.91 9.93 0.40
CA ASP A 189 2.51 8.71 -0.33
C ASP A 189 2.98 7.42 0.36
N VAL A 190 4.11 7.44 1.06
CA VAL A 190 4.63 6.28 1.80
C VAL A 190 4.29 6.30 3.29
N LEU A 191 3.63 7.34 3.80
CA LEU A 191 3.35 7.50 5.23
C LEU A 191 2.62 6.29 5.81
N THR A 192 1.58 5.79 5.13
CA THR A 192 0.86 4.57 5.53
C THR A 192 1.80 3.37 5.71
N ARG A 193 2.82 3.23 4.84
CA ARG A 193 3.79 2.14 4.90
C ARG A 193 4.77 2.30 6.06
N ILE A 194 5.18 3.54 6.36
CA ILE A 194 6.02 3.86 7.53
C ILE A 194 5.24 3.58 8.81
N PHE A 195 3.98 4.04 8.86
CA PHE A 195 3.08 3.87 10.00
C PHE A 195 2.89 2.39 10.36
N ARG A 196 2.56 1.55 9.38
CA ARG A 196 2.35 0.11 9.62
C ARG A 196 3.59 -0.65 10.11
N ARG A 197 4.79 -0.08 9.94
CA ARG A 197 6.06 -0.69 10.37
C ARG A 197 6.53 -0.17 11.73
N THR A 198 6.24 1.09 12.05
CA THR A 198 6.85 1.80 13.19
C THR A 198 5.83 2.28 14.23
N GLY A 199 4.53 2.16 13.93
CA GLY A 199 3.43 2.52 14.81
C GLY A 199 3.54 3.97 15.31
N TRP A 200 3.60 4.13 16.63
CA TRP A 200 3.69 5.44 17.29
C TRP A 200 4.83 6.33 16.81
N LYS A 201 5.94 5.75 16.33
CA LYS A 201 7.08 6.55 15.85
C LYS A 201 6.78 7.28 14.53
N ALA A 202 5.74 6.87 13.79
CA ALA A 202 5.31 7.57 12.57
C ALA A 202 4.31 8.70 12.84
N VAL A 203 3.71 8.76 14.04
CA VAL A 203 2.69 9.76 14.38
C VAL A 203 3.21 11.20 14.25
N PRO A 204 4.45 11.54 14.66
CA PRO A 204 4.99 12.88 14.42
C PRO A 204 5.00 13.28 12.94
N PHE A 205 5.33 12.36 12.03
CA PHE A 205 5.28 12.63 10.58
C PHE A 205 3.85 12.91 10.11
N LEU A 206 2.88 12.12 10.60
CA LEU A 206 1.46 12.33 10.30
C LEU A 206 0.99 13.70 10.79
N ASP A 207 1.33 14.06 12.03
CA ASP A 207 0.94 15.33 12.66
C ASP A 207 1.48 16.52 11.86
N GLU A 208 2.76 16.50 11.52
CA GLU A 208 3.39 17.56 10.72
C GLU A 208 2.83 17.64 9.28
N MET A 209 2.52 16.50 8.64
CA MET A 209 1.93 16.50 7.29
C MET A 209 0.48 16.95 7.26
N LEU A 210 -0.28 16.80 8.36
CA LEU A 210 -1.64 17.34 8.49
C LEU A 210 -1.65 18.88 8.62
N GLU A 211 -0.49 19.50 8.85
CA GLU A 211 -0.30 20.95 8.88
C GLU A 211 0.33 21.50 7.57
N ASP A 212 0.56 20.66 6.55
CA ASP A 212 1.14 21.09 5.27
C ASP A 212 0.17 21.98 4.46
N GLU A 213 0.72 22.84 3.61
CA GLU A 213 -0.04 23.73 2.71
C GLU A 213 -0.46 23.04 1.40
N ASP A 214 0.22 21.96 1.01
CA ASP A 214 -0.06 21.24 -0.24
C ASP A 214 -1.23 20.28 -0.08
N GLU A 215 -2.27 20.47 -0.89
CA GLU A 215 -3.48 19.63 -0.86
C GLU A 215 -3.19 18.14 -1.12
N SER A 216 -2.13 17.79 -1.87
CA SER A 216 -1.80 16.38 -2.13
C SER A 216 -1.18 15.73 -0.89
N VAL A 217 -0.32 16.45 -0.17
CA VAL A 217 0.22 16.00 1.14
C VAL A 217 -0.92 15.83 2.14
N LEU A 218 -1.78 16.84 2.29
CA LEU A 218 -2.94 16.79 3.18
C LEU A 218 -3.88 15.63 2.84
N ALA A 219 -4.12 15.37 1.55
CA ALA A 219 -4.95 14.26 1.11
C ALA A 219 -4.36 12.90 1.52
N ALA A 220 -3.06 12.68 1.32
CA ALA A 220 -2.41 11.42 1.68
C ALA A 220 -2.30 11.24 3.21
N ALA A 221 -1.98 12.31 3.95
CA ALA A 221 -1.90 12.29 5.41
C ALA A 221 -3.26 12.01 6.06
N SER A 222 -4.30 12.74 5.66
CA SER A 222 -5.67 12.54 6.16
C SER A 222 -6.23 11.15 5.84
N ALA A 223 -5.87 10.55 4.70
CA ALA A 223 -6.22 9.16 4.41
C ALA A 223 -5.53 8.15 5.34
N THR A 224 -4.34 8.49 5.86
CA THR A 224 -3.59 7.63 6.80
C THR A 224 -4.11 7.70 8.24
N VAL A 225 -4.87 8.74 8.61
CA VAL A 225 -5.46 8.88 9.97
C VAL A 225 -6.26 7.65 10.38
N GLY A 226 -6.94 6.97 9.44
CA GLY A 226 -7.67 5.73 9.71
C GLY A 226 -6.82 4.60 10.29
N ASP A 227 -5.50 4.58 10.03
CA ASP A 227 -4.60 3.57 10.59
C ASP A 227 -4.31 3.81 12.09
N LEU A 228 -4.59 5.00 12.66
CA LEU A 228 -4.44 5.27 14.11
C LEU A 228 -5.26 4.31 14.98
N LYS A 229 -6.39 3.80 14.48
CA LYS A 229 -7.23 2.85 15.22
C LYS A 229 -6.48 1.58 15.63
N PHE A 230 -5.44 1.20 14.89
CA PHE A 230 -4.61 0.02 15.20
C PHE A 230 -3.63 0.28 16.35
N LEU A 231 -3.41 1.55 16.72
CA LEU A 231 -2.60 1.93 17.87
C LEU A 231 -3.49 2.23 19.08
N ASP A 232 -4.50 3.07 18.89
CA ASP A 232 -5.42 3.54 19.93
C ASP A 232 -6.70 4.09 19.30
N GLU A 233 -7.84 3.50 19.63
CA GLU A 233 -9.15 3.87 19.08
C GLU A 233 -9.62 5.25 19.54
N ASP A 234 -9.25 5.70 20.74
CA ASP A 234 -9.66 7.00 21.26
C ASP A 234 -8.87 8.11 20.57
N VAL A 235 -7.55 7.94 20.45
CA VAL A 235 -6.69 8.89 19.72
C VAL A 235 -7.10 9.02 18.27
N TRP A 236 -7.47 7.90 17.63
CA TRP A 236 -8.02 7.92 16.27
C TRP A 236 -9.32 8.70 16.18
N ALA A 237 -10.29 8.42 17.06
CA ALA A 237 -11.58 9.10 17.03
C ALA A 237 -11.45 10.60 17.30
N ASP A 238 -10.62 10.99 18.28
CA ASP A 238 -10.31 12.38 18.58
C ASP A 238 -9.60 13.06 17.40
N ARG A 239 -8.75 12.31 16.68
CA ARG A 239 -8.12 12.82 15.45
C ARG A 239 -9.15 13.06 14.35
N LEU A 240 -10.11 12.16 14.13
CA LEU A 240 -11.18 12.40 13.16
C LEU A 240 -11.98 13.67 13.48
N VAL A 241 -12.27 13.93 14.76
CA VAL A 241 -12.94 15.16 15.21
C VAL A 241 -12.15 16.40 14.81
N SER A 242 -10.83 16.39 15.02
CA SER A 242 -9.97 17.53 14.67
C SER A 242 -9.98 17.88 13.17
N LEU A 243 -10.33 16.92 12.30
CA LEU A 243 -10.37 17.11 10.85
C LEU A 243 -11.74 17.56 10.32
N LEU A 244 -12.80 17.58 11.15
CA LEU A 244 -14.17 17.90 10.73
C LEU A 244 -14.29 19.31 10.15
N ASP A 245 -13.58 20.28 10.72
CA ASP A 245 -13.63 21.70 10.33
C ASP A 245 -12.43 22.11 9.47
N HIS A 246 -11.69 21.15 8.92
CA HIS A 246 -10.50 21.45 8.12
C HIS A 246 -10.88 22.19 6.83
N ASP A 247 -10.18 23.27 6.48
CA ASP A 247 -10.53 24.14 5.34
C ASP A 247 -10.56 23.39 4.00
N VAL A 248 -9.59 22.49 3.80
CA VAL A 248 -9.44 21.68 2.58
C VAL A 248 -10.48 20.55 2.54
N ALA A 249 -11.35 20.58 1.52
CA ALA A 249 -12.45 19.62 1.37
C ALA A 249 -12.00 18.15 1.26
N ILE A 250 -10.85 17.86 0.63
CA ILE A 250 -10.37 16.47 0.51
C ILE A 250 -10.03 15.85 1.87
N VAL A 251 -9.56 16.64 2.83
CA VAL A 251 -9.28 16.18 4.21
C VAL A 251 -10.59 15.74 4.88
N ARG A 252 -11.64 16.57 4.81
CA ARG A 252 -12.97 16.22 5.34
C ARG A 252 -13.57 15.00 4.65
N ARG A 253 -13.40 14.88 3.33
CA ARG A 253 -13.86 13.72 2.54
C ARG A 253 -13.18 12.42 2.94
N ASN A 254 -11.93 12.46 3.36
CA ASN A 254 -11.19 11.27 3.77
C ASN A 254 -11.64 10.70 5.12
N ILE A 255 -12.28 11.49 5.99
CA ILE A 255 -12.90 11.00 7.23
C ILE A 255 -13.91 9.88 6.93
N VAL A 256 -14.60 9.97 5.78
CA VAL A 256 -15.59 8.98 5.34
C VAL A 256 -15.01 7.57 5.19
N LEU A 257 -13.71 7.45 4.85
CA LEU A 257 -13.04 6.15 4.73
C LEU A 257 -13.02 5.39 6.07
N SER A 258 -13.09 6.11 7.19
CA SER A 258 -13.03 5.58 8.56
C SER A 258 -14.41 5.33 9.17
N LEU A 259 -15.50 5.82 8.56
CA LEU A 259 -16.81 5.87 9.23
C LEU A 259 -17.42 4.51 9.53
N ARG A 260 -17.17 3.50 8.68
CA ARG A 260 -17.67 2.14 8.94
C ARG A 260 -17.09 1.60 10.24
N ASP A 261 -15.76 1.65 10.36
CA ASP A 261 -15.06 1.19 11.55
C ASP A 261 -15.44 2.06 12.76
N TYR A 262 -15.65 3.36 12.54
CA TYR A 262 -16.02 4.29 13.62
C TYR A 262 -17.38 3.97 14.20
N VAL A 263 -18.39 3.68 13.37
CA VAL A 263 -19.74 3.29 13.85
C VAL A 263 -19.73 1.92 14.53
N GLU A 264 -18.78 1.06 14.19
CA GLU A 264 -18.60 -0.24 14.86
C GLU A 264 -18.02 -0.04 16.27
N ALA A 265 -16.98 0.78 16.41
CA ALA A 265 -16.33 1.07 17.69
C ALA A 265 -17.15 2.01 18.59
N TYR A 266 -17.77 3.04 18.01
CA TYR A 266 -18.52 4.10 18.70
C TYR A 266 -19.97 4.16 18.17
N PRO A 267 -20.81 3.17 18.52
CA PRO A 267 -22.16 3.03 17.98
C PRO A 267 -23.11 4.19 18.32
N ASP A 268 -22.80 4.90 19.39
CA ASP A 268 -23.61 6.01 19.90
C ASP A 268 -23.19 7.39 19.35
N ASP A 269 -22.09 7.44 18.59
CA ASP A 269 -21.50 8.66 18.03
C ASP A 269 -21.46 9.84 19.03
N GLU A 270 -20.92 9.59 20.23
CA GLU A 270 -20.84 10.62 21.28
C GLU A 270 -20.07 11.88 20.84
N ARG A 271 -19.13 11.71 19.90
CA ARG A 271 -18.32 12.79 19.30
C ARG A 271 -19.04 13.53 18.17
N GLN A 272 -20.24 13.09 17.77
CA GLN A 272 -21.08 13.70 16.73
C GLN A 272 -20.36 13.87 15.38
N ILE A 273 -19.56 12.88 14.98
CA ILE A 273 -18.85 12.90 13.69
C ILE A 273 -19.86 12.81 12.54
N ILE A 274 -20.89 11.96 12.65
CA ILE A 274 -21.88 11.74 11.59
C ILE A 274 -22.71 13.01 11.35
N PRO A 275 -23.34 13.63 12.38
CA PRO A 275 -24.07 14.88 12.18
C PRO A 275 -23.18 16.00 11.65
N SER A 276 -21.94 16.13 12.14
CA SER A 276 -21.03 17.19 11.71
C SER A 276 -20.72 17.10 10.21
N LEU A 277 -20.33 15.91 9.74
CA LEU A 277 -20.05 15.68 8.31
C LEU A 277 -21.28 15.87 7.43
N TRP A 278 -22.47 15.41 7.85
CA TRP A 278 -23.71 15.62 7.10
C TRP A 278 -24.06 17.11 7.00
N ASN A 279 -23.85 17.84 8.09
CA ASN A 279 -24.20 19.24 8.26
C ASN A 279 -23.17 20.23 7.69
N ASP A 280 -21.98 19.77 7.29
CA ASP A 280 -20.98 20.53 6.52
C ASP A 280 -21.54 20.91 5.15
N GLY A 281 -21.94 19.92 4.34
CA GLY A 281 -22.66 20.14 3.08
C GLY A 281 -21.86 19.84 1.83
N ASP A 282 -20.69 19.25 2.00
CA ASP A 282 -20.00 18.62 0.90
C ASP A 282 -20.86 17.48 0.32
N GLU A 283 -21.29 17.63 -0.93
CA GLU A 283 -22.15 16.66 -1.61
C GLU A 283 -21.52 15.27 -1.71
N VAL A 284 -20.19 15.19 -1.87
CA VAL A 284 -19.47 13.91 -1.96
C VAL A 284 -19.53 13.18 -0.63
N VAL A 285 -19.33 13.91 0.48
CA VAL A 285 -19.47 13.39 1.84
C VAL A 285 -20.90 12.91 2.08
N GLN A 286 -21.90 13.72 1.72
CA GLN A 286 -23.31 13.38 1.91
C GLN A 286 -23.75 12.14 1.12
N ILE A 287 -23.29 11.97 -0.13
CA ILE A 287 -23.60 10.78 -0.93
C ILE A 287 -23.09 9.51 -0.24
N ARG A 288 -21.85 9.53 0.26
CA ARG A 288 -21.27 8.37 0.94
C ARG A 288 -21.90 8.12 2.31
N LEU A 289 -22.16 9.17 3.08
CA LEU A 289 -22.89 9.09 4.35
C LEU A 289 -24.30 8.54 4.18
N ARG A 290 -24.96 8.85 3.06
CA ARG A 290 -26.31 8.34 2.80
C ARG A 290 -26.35 6.82 2.81
N GLU A 291 -25.38 6.15 2.19
CA GLU A 291 -25.32 4.69 2.22
C GLU A 291 -25.11 4.15 3.64
N LEU A 292 -24.22 4.79 4.43
CA LEU A 292 -24.02 4.44 5.83
C LEU A 292 -25.31 4.59 6.65
N LEU A 293 -25.99 5.73 6.52
CA LEU A 293 -27.25 6.02 7.22
C LEU A 293 -28.37 5.07 6.78
N MET A 294 -28.44 4.71 5.50
CA MET A 294 -29.37 3.70 4.99
C MET A 294 -29.11 2.33 5.62
N ARG A 295 -27.84 1.91 5.73
CA ARG A 295 -27.48 0.65 6.41
C ARG A 295 -27.77 0.70 7.90
N MET A 296 -27.55 1.85 8.55
CA MET A 296 -27.94 2.05 9.95
C MET A 296 -29.45 1.96 10.13
N ASP A 297 -30.27 2.59 9.27
CA ASP A 297 -31.74 2.41 9.27
C ASP A 297 -32.14 0.94 9.14
N GLU A 298 -31.49 0.20 8.23
CA GLU A 298 -31.86 -1.17 7.94
C GLU A 298 -31.53 -2.14 9.09
N ILE A 299 -30.34 -2.01 9.67
CA ILE A 299 -29.77 -2.99 10.60
C ILE A 299 -29.93 -2.54 12.06
N HIS A 300 -29.77 -1.24 12.32
CA HIS A 300 -29.76 -0.63 13.66
C HIS A 300 -30.61 0.65 13.72
N PRO A 301 -31.95 0.56 13.55
CA PRO A 301 -32.84 1.72 13.63
C PRO A 301 -32.65 2.57 14.90
N ASP A 302 -32.31 1.94 16.02
CA ASP A 302 -32.00 2.60 17.29
C ASP A 302 -30.81 3.56 17.19
N ARG A 303 -29.75 3.20 16.46
CA ARG A 303 -28.58 4.07 16.22
C ARG A 303 -28.89 5.18 15.23
N PHE A 304 -29.66 4.86 14.18
CA PHE A 304 -30.10 5.89 13.23
C PHE A 304 -31.01 6.92 13.92
N ALA A 305 -31.89 6.49 14.80
CA ALA A 305 -32.75 7.35 15.62
C ALA A 305 -31.98 8.33 16.50
N LYS A 306 -30.80 7.96 17.04
CA LYS A 306 -29.97 8.89 17.82
C LYS A 306 -29.38 10.01 16.96
N ASN A 307 -28.99 9.69 15.72
CA ASN A 307 -28.33 10.61 14.81
C ASN A 307 -29.31 11.52 14.06
N LEU A 308 -30.45 10.97 13.62
CA LEU A 308 -31.39 11.64 12.74
C LEU A 308 -31.86 13.02 13.23
N PRO A 309 -32.19 13.23 14.53
CA PRO A 309 -32.60 14.55 15.04
C PRO A 309 -31.50 15.61 14.98
N LEU A 310 -30.22 15.20 14.89
CA LEU A 310 -29.06 16.10 14.83
C LEU A 310 -28.74 16.52 13.38
N LEU A 311 -29.37 15.90 12.39
CA LEU A 311 -29.18 16.21 10.98
C LEU A 311 -30.04 17.42 10.56
N LYS A 312 -29.45 18.35 9.80
CA LYS A 312 -30.15 19.54 9.28
C LYS A 312 -31.36 19.14 8.41
N PRO A 313 -32.59 19.54 8.77
CA PRO A 313 -33.81 19.12 8.07
C PRO A 313 -33.82 19.42 6.58
N GLU A 314 -33.27 20.57 6.17
CA GLU A 314 -33.19 21.01 4.78
C GLU A 314 -32.33 20.10 3.88
N ARG A 315 -31.56 19.18 4.47
CA ARG A 315 -30.70 18.22 3.76
C ARG A 315 -31.21 16.79 3.76
N LEU A 316 -32.34 16.52 4.43
CA LEU A 316 -32.88 15.17 4.57
C LEU A 316 -33.66 14.70 3.33
N GLU A 317 -34.07 15.60 2.43
CA GLU A 317 -34.92 15.24 1.29
C GLU A 317 -34.32 14.15 0.41
N ALA A 318 -33.02 14.23 0.10
CA ALA A 318 -32.34 13.21 -0.69
C ALA A 318 -32.23 11.86 0.03
N LEU A 319 -32.14 11.86 1.36
CA LEU A 319 -32.19 10.64 2.17
C LEU A 319 -33.58 10.01 2.11
N TRP A 320 -34.65 10.82 2.24
CA TRP A 320 -36.04 10.37 2.13
C TRP A 320 -36.36 9.74 0.79
N MET A 321 -35.97 10.40 -0.31
CA MET A 321 -36.14 9.84 -1.65
C MET A 321 -35.45 8.49 -1.80
N THR A 322 -34.25 8.34 -1.22
CA THR A 322 -33.48 7.09 -1.31
C THR A 322 -34.11 5.98 -0.47
N MET A 323 -34.61 6.30 0.73
CA MET A 323 -35.36 5.36 1.58
C MET A 323 -36.59 4.82 0.87
N ASP A 324 -37.42 5.71 0.31
CA ASP A 324 -38.66 5.30 -0.36
C ASP A 324 -38.42 4.57 -1.69
N ALA A 325 -37.33 4.88 -2.38
CA ALA A 325 -36.91 4.14 -3.57
C ALA A 325 -36.57 2.68 -3.25
N ARG A 326 -35.94 2.40 -2.10
CA ARG A 326 -35.69 1.03 -1.64
C ARG A 326 -36.95 0.38 -1.06
N ARG A 327 -37.70 1.12 -0.24
CA ARG A 327 -38.88 0.63 0.49
C ARG A 327 -39.91 1.72 0.61
N LYS A 328 -40.95 1.62 -0.22
CA LYS A 328 -42.04 2.59 -0.25
C LYS A 328 -42.66 2.79 1.13
N GLY A 329 -42.67 4.03 1.61
CA GLY A 329 -43.28 4.42 2.89
C GLY A 329 -42.33 4.36 4.09
N ARG A 330 -41.07 3.94 3.91
CA ARG A 330 -40.07 3.94 4.99
C ARG A 330 -39.71 5.35 5.43
N SER A 331 -39.66 6.32 4.51
CA SER A 331 -39.38 7.72 4.89
C SER A 331 -40.52 8.30 5.75
N GLN A 332 -41.77 7.89 5.48
CA GLN A 332 -42.94 8.36 6.23
C GLN A 332 -42.91 7.83 7.68
N GLN A 333 -42.52 6.56 7.89
CA GLN A 333 -42.35 6.00 9.24
C GLN A 333 -41.34 6.81 10.07
N TRP A 334 -40.21 7.18 9.47
CA TRP A 334 -39.20 8.02 10.13
C TRP A 334 -39.69 9.44 10.40
N LYS A 335 -40.46 10.04 9.49
CA LYS A 335 -41.07 11.36 9.68
C LYS A 335 -42.07 11.37 10.83
N GLU A 336 -42.92 10.34 10.92
CA GLU A 336 -43.88 10.17 12.03
C GLU A 336 -43.18 9.92 13.37
N TRP A 337 -42.08 9.15 13.36
CA TRP A 337 -41.26 8.96 14.55
C TRP A 337 -40.64 10.29 15.03
N LEU A 338 -40.09 11.10 14.10
CA LEU A 338 -39.52 12.42 14.41
C LEU A 338 -40.54 13.40 15.00
N THR A 339 -41.82 13.31 14.59
CA THR A 339 -42.91 14.14 15.13
C THR A 339 -43.54 13.58 16.41
N ASN A 340 -43.05 12.45 16.94
CA ASN A 340 -43.66 11.68 18.04
C ASN A 340 -45.08 11.17 17.73
N GLU A 341 -45.43 11.03 16.45
CA GLU A 341 -46.72 10.52 15.97
C GLU A 341 -46.66 9.01 15.64
N GLY A 342 -45.44 8.45 15.53
CA GLY A 342 -45.18 7.05 15.21
C GLY A 342 -44.25 6.34 16.19
N THR A 343 -44.10 5.03 16.01
CA THR A 343 -43.14 4.20 16.78
C THR A 343 -41.81 4.10 16.05
N LEU A 344 -40.75 3.70 16.77
CA LEU A 344 -39.44 3.46 16.16
C LEU A 344 -39.57 2.41 15.04
N PRO A 345 -39.12 2.70 13.81
CA PRO A 345 -39.20 1.73 12.72
C PRO A 345 -38.45 0.44 13.05
N GLU A 346 -39.06 -0.71 12.71
CA GLU A 346 -38.45 -2.01 12.98
C GLU A 346 -37.21 -2.23 12.08
N PRO A 347 -36.20 -2.99 12.58
CA PRO A 347 -35.08 -3.42 11.76
C PRO A 347 -35.58 -4.25 10.59
N ILE A 348 -34.91 -4.12 9.45
CA ILE A 348 -35.14 -5.00 8.34
C ILE A 348 -34.43 -6.32 8.65
N VAL A 349 -35.21 -7.38 8.87
CA VAL A 349 -34.66 -8.74 8.85
C VAL A 349 -34.37 -9.10 7.40
N ALA A 350 -33.09 -9.26 7.05
CA ALA A 350 -32.72 -9.90 5.80
C ALA A 350 -33.13 -11.38 5.90
N THR A 351 -34.22 -11.76 5.24
CA THR A 351 -34.48 -13.16 4.90
C THR A 351 -33.42 -13.59 3.88
N GLN A 352 -32.22 -13.94 4.36
CA GLN A 352 -31.38 -14.84 3.60
C GLN A 352 -32.06 -16.21 3.67
N GLU A 353 -32.65 -16.64 2.56
CA GLU A 353 -32.93 -18.06 2.39
C GLU A 353 -31.59 -18.79 2.32
N ILE A 354 -31.03 -19.10 3.49
CA ILE A 354 -29.90 -20.00 3.58
C ILE A 354 -30.45 -21.35 3.13
N HIS A 355 -30.12 -21.75 1.91
CA HIS A 355 -30.42 -23.09 1.42
C HIS A 355 -29.83 -24.11 2.41
N GLN A 356 -30.69 -24.75 3.20
CA GLN A 356 -30.29 -25.88 4.01
C GLN A 356 -30.25 -27.11 3.11
N SER A 357 -29.05 -27.57 2.79
CA SER A 357 -28.87 -28.83 2.07
C SER A 357 -29.52 -29.96 2.85
N THR A 358 -30.43 -30.69 2.21
CA THR A 358 -31.12 -31.86 2.79
C THR A 358 -30.20 -33.08 2.90
N GLY A 359 -28.98 -33.02 2.35
CA GLY A 359 -28.04 -34.15 2.31
C GLY A 359 -28.45 -35.28 1.36
N GLU A 360 -29.57 -35.15 0.67
CA GLU A 360 -30.05 -36.09 -0.35
C GLU A 360 -29.62 -35.61 -1.73
N ALA A 361 -29.20 -36.54 -2.59
CA ALA A 361 -28.94 -36.22 -3.99
C ALA A 361 -30.27 -35.82 -4.64
N PRO A 362 -30.36 -34.67 -5.32
CA PRO A 362 -31.60 -34.25 -5.94
C PRO A 362 -31.98 -35.25 -7.04
N ASP A 363 -33.24 -35.68 -7.06
CA ASP A 363 -33.75 -36.65 -8.04
C ASP A 363 -33.63 -36.13 -9.50
N GLU A 364 -33.62 -34.81 -9.66
CA GLU A 364 -33.36 -34.11 -10.91
C GLU A 364 -32.38 -32.96 -10.68
N LEU A 365 -31.43 -32.77 -11.60
CA LEU A 365 -30.55 -31.61 -11.56
C LEU A 365 -31.40 -30.35 -11.77
N PRO A 366 -31.12 -29.25 -11.03
CA PRO A 366 -31.81 -27.99 -11.25
C PRO A 366 -31.57 -27.51 -12.68
N ASP A 367 -32.58 -26.83 -13.23
CA ASP A 367 -32.47 -26.23 -14.55
C ASP A 367 -31.28 -25.25 -14.58
N VAL A 368 -30.51 -25.30 -15.67
CA VAL A 368 -29.29 -24.49 -15.81
C VAL A 368 -29.61 -23.00 -15.79
N ASP A 369 -30.78 -22.61 -16.31
CA ASP A 369 -31.20 -21.21 -16.31
C ASP A 369 -31.50 -20.72 -14.89
N ASP A 370 -32.09 -21.55 -14.04
CA ASP A 370 -32.34 -21.22 -12.63
C ASP A 370 -31.03 -21.11 -11.83
N ALA A 371 -30.05 -21.97 -12.12
CA ALA A 371 -28.72 -21.92 -11.50
C ALA A 371 -27.93 -20.66 -11.92
N LEU A 372 -28.07 -20.23 -13.19
CA LEU A 372 -27.45 -19.01 -13.69
C LEU A 372 -28.09 -17.75 -13.09
N ASN A 373 -29.41 -17.73 -12.95
CA ASN A 373 -30.13 -16.60 -12.32
C ASN A 373 -29.73 -16.42 -10.84
N MET A 374 -29.54 -17.52 -10.10
CA MET A 374 -29.04 -17.49 -8.72
C MET A 374 -27.61 -16.95 -8.61
N LEU A 375 -26.74 -17.27 -9.58
CA LEU A 375 -25.36 -16.76 -9.62
C LEU A 375 -25.34 -15.25 -9.89
N ASP A 376 -26.18 -14.76 -10.80
CA ASP A 376 -26.30 -13.32 -11.09
C ASP A 376 -26.81 -12.51 -9.87
N ASP A 377 -27.77 -13.04 -9.11
CA ASP A 377 -28.35 -12.37 -7.93
C ASP A 377 -27.44 -12.43 -6.69
N THR A 378 -26.62 -13.48 -6.54
CA THR A 378 -25.77 -13.67 -5.34
C THR A 378 -24.35 -13.16 -5.52
N LEU A 379 -23.83 -13.21 -6.75
CA LEU A 379 -22.54 -12.65 -7.13
C LEU A 379 -22.84 -11.46 -8.05
N GLY A 380 -23.42 -10.39 -7.48
CA GLY A 380 -23.60 -9.13 -8.19
C GLY A 380 -22.31 -8.81 -8.96
N PHE A 381 -22.38 -9.00 -10.27
CA PHE A 381 -21.19 -9.17 -11.08
C PHE A 381 -20.32 -7.93 -10.97
N ILE A 382 -19.04 -8.23 -10.78
CA ILE A 382 -17.93 -7.34 -11.05
C ILE A 382 -18.05 -6.97 -12.54
N ASP A 383 -18.56 -5.77 -12.80
CA ASP A 383 -18.20 -4.97 -13.98
C ASP A 383 -17.31 -3.80 -13.53
#